data_AF-A0A969GA39-F1
#
_entry.id   AF-A0A969GA39-F1
#
_cell.length_a   1.000
_cell.length_b   1.000
_cell.length_c   1.000
_cell.angle_alpha   90.00
_cell.angle_beta   90.00
_cell.angle_gamma   90.00
#
_symmetry.space_group_name_H-M   'P 1'
#
loop_
_entity.id
_entity.type
_entity.pdbx_description
1 polymer ?
#
loop_
_entity_poly.entity_id
_entity_poly.type
_entity_poly.pdbx_seq_one_letter_code
_entity_poly.pdbx_strand_id
1 'polypeptide(L)'
;MSLLELGREATSDYDLKNSPLATYMLKYLGFEAISKDLAAAENFFQGKIDGEEFLAQCPSELVQIISDCIFKLFTETQKVLQSPYLQPV
;
A
#
# COMPACT_ATOMS: atom_id res chain seq x y z
N MET A 1 -4.28 -16.80 -10.28
CA MET A 1 -3.83 -15.42 -10.54
C MET A 1 -4.86 -14.35 -10.19
N SER A 2 -6.04 -14.71 -9.67
CA SER A 2 -7.14 -13.77 -9.46
C SER A 2 -6.94 -12.76 -8.32
N LEU A 3 -6.12 -13.04 -7.29
CA LEU A 3 -5.96 -12.12 -6.16
C LEU A 3 -5.20 -10.82 -6.51
N LEU A 4 -4.19 -10.90 -7.39
CA LEU A 4 -3.41 -9.74 -7.83
C LEU A 4 -4.15 -8.90 -8.88
N GLU A 5 -5.04 -9.54 -9.65
CA GLU A 5 -5.92 -8.86 -10.60
C GLU A 5 -7.12 -8.21 -9.90
N LEU A 6 -7.75 -8.90 -8.94
CA LEU A 6 -8.88 -8.37 -8.15
C LEU A 6 -8.47 -7.23 -7.20
N GLY A 7 -7.29 -7.30 -6.57
CA GLY A 7 -6.80 -6.21 -5.71
C GLY A 7 -6.40 -4.93 -6.48
N ARG A 8 -6.36 -4.99 -7.82
CA ARG A 8 -6.09 -3.84 -8.70
C ARG A 8 -7.33 -3.37 -9.46
N GLU A 9 -8.43 -4.13 -9.46
CA GLU A 9 -9.68 -3.64 -10.00
C GLU A 9 -10.23 -2.54 -9.08
N ALA A 10 -10.44 -1.37 -9.68
CA ALA A 10 -10.75 -0.08 -9.05
C ALA A 10 -12.11 -0.02 -8.32
N THR A 11 -12.67 -1.14 -7.89
CA THR A 11 -14.02 -1.27 -7.31
C THR A 11 -14.05 -2.17 -6.07
N SER A 12 -12.91 -2.39 -5.42
CA SER A 12 -12.89 -3.11 -4.14
C SER A 12 -13.34 -2.19 -3.00
N ASP A 13 -14.65 -1.99 -2.90
CA ASP A 13 -15.35 -1.57 -1.68
C ASP A 13 -14.89 -2.41 -0.46
N TYR A 14 -14.38 -3.62 -0.75
CA TYR A 14 -13.76 -4.55 0.18
C TYR A 14 -12.39 -4.09 0.70
N ASP A 15 -11.50 -3.55 -0.13
CA ASP A 15 -10.20 -3.02 0.30
C ASP A 15 -10.37 -1.73 1.11
N LEU A 16 -11.32 -0.86 0.75
CA LEU A 16 -11.66 0.32 1.55
C LEU A 16 -12.15 -0.07 2.97
N LYS A 17 -12.89 -1.16 3.10
CA LYS A 17 -13.44 -1.65 4.39
C LYS A 17 -12.50 -2.56 5.17
N ASN A 18 -11.56 -3.23 4.49
CA ASN A 18 -10.71 -4.26 5.08
C ASN A 18 -9.21 -4.05 4.84
N SER A 19 -8.76 -2.87 4.39
CA SER A 19 -7.35 -2.61 4.08
C SER A 19 -6.48 -2.87 5.31
N PRO A 20 -5.63 -3.93 5.27
CA PRO A 20 -4.71 -4.21 6.36
C PRO A 20 -3.67 -3.09 6.49
N LEU A 21 -3.34 -2.44 5.38
CA LEU A 21 -2.42 -1.30 5.36
C LEU A 21 -3.03 -0.07 6.04
N ALA A 22 -4.27 0.30 5.71
CA ALA A 22 -4.95 1.43 6.35
C ALA A 22 -5.14 1.18 7.86
N THR A 23 -5.48 -0.05 8.24
CA THR A 23 -5.58 -0.47 9.65
C THR A 23 -4.24 -0.37 10.37
N TYR A 24 -3.14 -0.80 9.72
CA TYR A 24 -1.80 -0.69 10.26
C TYR A 24 -1.37 0.77 10.46
N MET A 25 -1.57 1.62 9.43
CA MET A 25 -1.26 3.05 9.51
C MET A 25 -2.03 3.72 10.65
N LEU A 26 -3.33 3.43 10.80
CA LEU A 26 -4.14 3.94 11.89
C LEU A 26 -3.60 3.51 13.27
N LYS A 27 -3.21 2.23 13.42
CA LYS A 27 -2.64 1.72 14.67
C LYS A 27 -1.28 2.32 15.00
N TYR A 28 -0.46 2.59 13.99
CA TYR A 28 0.88 3.14 14.15
C TYR A 28 0.85 4.64 14.46
N LEU A 29 0.05 5.40 13.71
CA LEU A 29 -0.04 6.86 13.81
C LEU A 29 -1.01 7.34 14.91
N GLY A 30 -2.06 6.56 15.17
CA GLY A 30 -3.20 6.99 15.95
C GLY A 30 -4.19 7.84 15.14
N PHE A 31 -5.41 8.00 15.68
CA PHE A 31 -6.52 8.70 15.01
C PHE A 31 -6.24 10.18 14.72
N GLU A 32 -5.50 10.86 15.59
CA GLU A 32 -5.23 12.30 15.41
C GLU A 32 -4.29 12.56 14.23
N ALA A 33 -3.19 11.80 14.14
CA ALA A 33 -2.19 11.97 13.10
C ALA A 33 -2.73 11.55 11.72
N ILE A 34 -3.43 10.41 11.63
CA ILE A 34 -3.99 9.95 10.35
C ILE A 34 -5.07 10.90 9.80
N SER A 35 -5.77 11.63 10.68
CA SER A 35 -6.74 12.65 10.26
C SER A 35 -6.06 13.87 9.64
N LYS A 36 -4.83 14.20 10.04
CA LYS A 36 -4.04 15.28 9.42
C LYS A 36 -3.49 14.85 8.06
N ASP A 37 -3.15 13.56 7.92
CA ASP A 37 -2.67 12.99 6.66
C ASP A 37 -3.77 12.88 5.59
N LEU A 38 -5.05 12.91 5.98
CA LEU A 38 -6.17 12.89 5.05
C LEU A 38 -6.13 14.06 4.06
N ALA A 39 -5.80 15.27 4.53
CA ALA A 39 -5.73 16.45 3.66
C ALA A 39 -4.58 16.34 2.63
N ALA A 40 -3.45 15.77 3.04
CA ALA A 40 -2.34 15.49 2.14
C ALA A 40 -2.74 14.43 1.09
N ALA A 41 -3.44 13.38 1.52
CA ALA A 41 -3.92 12.33 0.62
C ALA A 41 -4.93 12.88 -0.40
N GLU A 42 -5.87 13.72 0.02
CA GLU A 42 -6.81 14.40 -0.88
C GLU A 42 -6.09 15.27 -1.91
N ASN A 43 -5.08 16.04 -1.49
CA ASN A 43 -4.29 16.86 -2.41
C ASN A 43 -3.52 15.99 -3.42
N PHE A 44 -2.96 14.87 -2.99
CA PHE A 44 -2.29 13.90 -3.87
C PHE A 44 -3.26 13.32 -4.91
N PHE A 45 -4.41 12.81 -4.47
CA PHE A 45 -5.42 12.23 -5.38
C PHE A 45 -6.07 13.26 -6.31
N GLN A 46 -6.08 14.54 -5.93
CA GLN A 46 -6.51 15.64 -6.80
C GLN A 46 -5.40 16.13 -7.76
N GLY A 47 -4.20 15.55 -7.69
CA GLY A 47 -3.05 15.93 -8.52
C GLY A 47 -2.46 17.30 -8.18
N LYS A 48 -2.70 17.81 -6.96
CA LYS A 48 -2.17 19.09 -6.48
C LYS A 48 -0.75 18.99 -5.95
N ILE A 49 -0.37 17.81 -5.46
CA ILE A 49 0.99 17.44 -5.05
C ILE A 49 1.34 16.11 -5.70
N ASP A 50 2.62 15.87 -5.92
CA ASP A 50 3.11 14.59 -6.45
C ASP A 50 3.33 13.54 -5.34
N GLY A 51 3.76 12.34 -5.75
CA GLY A 51 3.99 11.24 -4.83
C GLY A 51 5.15 11.46 -3.87
N GLU A 52 6.22 12.15 -4.30
CA GLU A 52 7.35 12.44 -3.41
C GLU A 52 6.97 13.51 -2.38
N GLU A 53 6.25 14.55 -2.81
CA GLU A 53 5.71 15.60 -1.95
C GLU A 53 4.71 15.06 -0.93
N PHE A 54 3.91 14.07 -1.29
CA PHE A 54 3.02 13.38 -0.36
C PHE A 54 3.80 12.55 0.66
N LEU A 55 4.74 11.71 0.21
CA LEU A 55 5.55 10.87 1.10
C LEU A 55 6.42 11.68 2.06
N ALA A 56 6.91 12.85 1.64
CA ALA A 56 7.66 13.76 2.50
C ALA A 56 6.85 14.33 3.67
N GLN A 57 5.52 14.32 3.59
CA GLN A 57 4.63 14.75 4.67
C GLN A 57 4.32 13.63 5.66
N CYS A 58 4.52 12.36 5.27
CA CYS A 58 4.35 11.22 6.17
C CYS A 58 5.57 11.05 7.09
N PRO A 59 5.40 10.46 8.30
CA PRO A 59 6.53 10.11 9.15
C PRO A 59 7.50 9.16 8.43
N SER A 60 8.78 9.55 8.37
CA SER A 60 9.81 8.82 7.62
C SER A 60 9.96 7.36 8.04
N GLU A 61 9.80 7.08 9.33
CA GLU A 61 9.82 5.70 9.87
C GLU A 61 8.69 4.85 9.30
N LEU A 62 7.47 5.41 9.21
CA LEU A 62 6.32 4.71 8.63
C LEU A 62 6.52 4.43 7.14
N VAL A 63 7.04 5.42 6.40
CA VAL A 63 7.35 5.27 4.97
C VAL A 63 8.36 4.14 4.76
N GLN A 64 9.42 4.09 5.59
CA GLN A 64 10.43 3.04 5.52
C GLN A 64 9.83 1.65 5.80
N ILE A 65 9.05 1.51 6.87
CA ILE A 65 8.43 0.23 7.23
C ILE A 65 7.54 -0.29 6.10
N ILE A 66 6.69 0.58 5.54
CA ILE A 66 5.79 0.21 4.44
C ILE A 66 6.60 -0.15 3.20
N SER A 67 7.64 0.61 2.87
CA SER A 67 8.53 0.33 1.73
C SER A 67 9.19 -1.03 1.86
N ASP A 68 9.72 -1.36 3.04
CA ASP A 68 10.36 -2.64 3.32
C ASP A 68 9.36 -3.81 3.21
N CYS A 69 8.14 -3.63 3.72
CA CYS A 69 7.07 -4.62 3.60
C CYS A 69 6.69 -4.87 2.13
N ILE A 70 6.53 -3.81 1.33
CA ILE A 70 6.23 -3.93 -0.10
C ILE A 70 7.37 -4.61 -0.84
N PHE A 71 8.62 -4.23 -0.56
CA PHE A 71 9.81 -4.82 -1.17
C PHE A 71 9.92 -6.32 -0.84
N LYS A 72 9.65 -6.70 0.41
CA LYS A 72 9.61 -8.10 0.85
C LYS A 72 8.53 -8.89 0.11
N LEU A 73 7.30 -8.37 0.04
CA LEU A 73 6.19 -8.97 -0.70
C LEU A 73 6.53 -9.17 -2.17
N PHE A 74 7.14 -8.18 -2.80
CA PHE A 74 7.59 -8.26 -4.18
C PHE A 74 8.68 -9.33 -4.37
N THR A 75 9.66 -9.37 -3.47
CA THR A 75 10.74 -10.38 -3.52
C THR A 75 10.20 -11.81 -3.33
N GLU A 76 9.24 -12.00 -2.43
CA GLU A 76 8.61 -13.30 -2.20
C GLU A 76 7.77 -13.75 -3.40
N THR A 77 7.00 -12.85 -4.01
CA THR A 77 6.23 -13.16 -5.23
C THR A 77 7.15 -13.50 -6.41
N GLN A 78 8.26 -12.78 -6.59
CA GLN A 78 9.26 -13.12 -7.61
C GLN A 78 9.84 -14.53 -7.41
N LYS A 79 10.18 -14.91 -6.18
CA LYS A 79 10.70 -16.25 -5.87
C LYS A 79 9.69 -17.36 -6.20
N VAL A 80 8.41 -17.12 -5.93
CA VAL A 80 7.33 -18.06 -6.27
C VAL A 80 7.20 -18.20 -7.79
N LEU A 81 7.25 -17.09 -8.53
CA LEU A 81 7.15 -17.09 -9.99
C LEU A 81 8.38 -17.72 -10.67
N GLN A 82 9.55 -17.65 -10.04
CA GLN A 82 10.80 -18.27 -10.53
C GLN A 82 10.97 -19.73 -10.05
N SER A 83 10.04 -20.24 -9.25
CA SER A 83 10.09 -21.62 -8.76
C SER A 83 9.76 -22.62 -9.89
N PRO A 84 10.53 -23.70 -10.07
CA PRO A 84 10.37 -24.65 -11.18
C PRO A 84 9.08 -25.50 -11.16
N TYR A 85 8.19 -25.28 -10.18
CA TYR A 85 6.95 -26.03 -10.02
C TYR A 85 5.75 -25.49 -10.82
N LEU A 86 5.94 -24.43 -11.62
CA LEU A 86 4.96 -23.92 -12.59
C LEU A 86 5.40 -24.29 -14.03
N GLN A 87 5.54 -25.59 -14.31
CA GLN A 87 5.51 -26.10 -15.69
C GLN A 87 4.04 -26.43 -16.02
N PRO A 88 3.47 -25.93 -17.12
CA PRO A 88 2.12 -26.31 -17.53
C PRO A 88 2.10 -27.80 -17.87
N VAL A 89 1.11 -28.52 -17.33
CA VAL A 89 0.74 -29.88 -17.75
C VAL A 89 0.04 -29.80 -19.10
#